data_AF-F8SU89-F1
#
_entry.id   AF-F8SU89-F1
#
_cell.length_a   1.000
_cell.length_b   1.000
_cell.length_c   1.000
_cell.angle_alpha   90.00
_cell.angle_beta   90.00
_cell.angle_gamma   90.00
#
_symmetry.space_group_name_H-M   'P 1'
#
loop_
_entity.id
_entity.type
_entity.pdbx_description
1 polymer ?
#
loop_
_entity_poly.entity_id
_entity_poly.type
_entity_poly.pdbx_seq_one_letter_code
_entity_poly.pdbx_strand_id
1 'polypeptide(L)' 'QLNLAVILEGLSARGLGQIADWYQLLRGELVNVLDQLDSEGIDTSPARGPLLHDRQLYTKYLLRAGSLESKSRTGAAD' A
#
# COMPACT_ATOMS: atom_id res chain seq x y z
N GLN A 1 0.33 1.30 3.39
CA GLN A 1 -0.43 1.31 4.66
C GLN A 1 0.51 1.38 5.87
N LEU A 2 1.29 0.35 6.20
CA LEU A 2 2.03 0.32 7.49
C LEU A 2 3.29 1.19 7.59
N ASN A 3 3.67 1.88 6.52
CA ASN A 3 4.83 2.78 6.53
C ASN A 3 4.34 4.23 6.34
N LEU A 4 4.07 4.64 5.09
CA LEU A 4 3.75 6.02 4.78
C LEU A 4 2.42 6.50 5.39
N ALA A 5 1.36 5.68 5.37
CA ALA A 5 0.06 6.11 5.89
C ALA A 5 0.14 6.42 7.40
N VAL A 6 0.86 5.60 8.18
CA VAL A 6 1.06 5.83 9.63
C VAL A 6 1.75 7.17 9.90
N ILE A 7 2.74 7.54 9.07
CA ILE A 7 3.44 8.82 9.20
C ILE A 7 2.48 9.98 8.89
N LEU A 8 1.77 9.92 7.76
CA LEU A 8 0.87 10.98 7.30
C LEU A 8 -0.31 11.19 8.26
N GLU A 9 -0.91 10.10 8.75
CA GLU A 9 -1.94 10.10 9.78
C GLU A 9 -1.41 10.71 11.08
N GLY A 10 -0.18 10.35 11.48
CA GLY A 10 0.48 10.90 12.67
C GLY A 10 0.84 12.38 12.56
N LEU A 11 1.06 12.91 11.36
CA LEU A 11 1.23 14.35 11.12
C LEU A 11 -0.09 15.08 11.26
N SER A 12 -1.15 14.57 10.62
CA SER A 12 -2.48 15.16 10.70
C SER A 12 -3.04 15.16 12.12
N ALA A 13 -2.82 14.09 12.89
CA ALA A 13 -3.20 14.01 14.30
C ALA A 13 -2.51 15.06 15.19
N ARG A 14 -1.37 15.61 14.77
CA ARG A 14 -0.65 16.70 15.44
C ARG A 14 -1.05 18.09 14.93
N GLY A 15 -2.07 18.18 14.08
CA GLY A 15 -2.52 19.42 13.46
C GLY A 15 -1.64 19.89 12.30
N LEU A 16 -0.72 19.07 11.82
CA LEU A 16 0.17 19.41 10.70
C LEU A 16 -0.47 18.97 9.38
N GLY A 17 -1.44 19.75 8.91
CA GLY A 17 -2.14 19.51 7.64
C GLY A 17 -3.32 18.53 7.75
N GLN A 18 -4.13 18.50 6.70
CA GLN A 18 -5.28 17.60 6.62
C GLN A 18 -4.85 16.25 6.02
N ILE A 19 -5.38 15.17 6.58
CA ILE A 19 -5.11 13.82 6.10
C ILE A 19 -5.44 13.63 4.61
N ALA A 20 -6.49 14.29 4.13
CA ALA A 20 -6.87 14.27 2.72
C ALA A 20 -5.79 14.86 1.82
N ASP A 21 -5.21 16.00 2.20
CA ASP A 21 -4.15 16.67 1.44
C ASP A 21 -2.89 15.78 1.38
N TRP A 22 -2.55 15.13 2.49
CA TRP A 22 -1.43 14.20 2.52
C TRP A 22 -1.61 12.98 1.61
N TYR A 23 -2.82 12.42 1.55
CA TYR A 23 -3.09 11.34 0.61
C TYR A 23 -3.13 11.79 -0.85
N GLN A 24 -3.57 13.03 -1.13
CA GLN A 24 -3.49 13.60 -2.48
C GLN A 24 -2.03 13.79 -2.91
N LEU A 25 -1.18 14.32 -2.03
CA LEU A 25 0.27 14.42 -2.28
C LEU A 25 0.86 13.04 -2.56
N LEU A 26 0.61 12.06 -1.69
CA LEU A 26 1.12 10.70 -1.84
C LEU A 26 0.66 10.06 -3.17
N ARG A 27 -0.58 10.29 -3.58
CA ARG A 27 -1.09 9.81 -4.87
C ARG A 27 -0.34 10.46 -6.03
N GLY A 28 -0.11 11.78 -5.98
CA GLY A 28 0.65 12.50 -6.99
C GLY A 28 2.08 11.96 -7.14
N GLU A 29 2.79 11.81 -6.03
CA GLU A 29 4.15 11.26 -6.04
C GLU A 29 4.19 9.82 -6.54
N LEU A 30 3.19 9.00 -6.21
CA LEU A 30 3.11 7.64 -6.71
C LEU A 30 2.93 7.59 -8.23
N VAL A 31 2.11 8.48 -8.80
CA VAL A 31 1.96 8.60 -10.25
C VAL A 31 3.29 9.04 -10.88
N ASN A 32 3.96 10.05 -10.34
CA ASN A 32 5.24 10.54 -10.85
C ASN A 32 6.30 9.43 -10.89
N VAL A 33 6.41 8.62 -9.83
CA VAL A 33 7.36 7.49 -9.78
C VAL A 33 7.01 6.41 -10.81
N LEU A 34 5.72 6.07 -10.95
CA LEU A 34 5.30 5.09 -11.96
C LEU A 34 5.56 5.59 -13.37
N ASP A 35 5.34 6.87 -13.66
CA ASP A 35 5.62 7.47 -14.96
C ASP A 35 7.14 7.52 -15.23
N GLN A 36 7.95 7.81 -14.21
CA GLN A 36 9.41 7.75 -14.33
C GLN A 36 9.88 6.33 -14.66
N LEU A 37 9.43 5.31 -13.92
CA LEU A 37 9.81 3.91 -14.17
C LEU A 37 9.38 3.45 -15.58
N ASP A 38 8.20 3.87 -16.01
CA ASP A 38 7.70 3.59 -17.37
C ASP A 38 8.62 4.22 -18.44
N SER A 39 9.06 5.46 -18.21
CA SER A 39 10.01 6.15 -19.11
C SER A 39 11.39 5.48 -19.15
N GLU A 40 11.76 4.74 -18.09
CA GLU A 40 12.98 3.93 -18.01
C GLU A 40 12.80 2.53 -18.64
N GLY A 41 11.62 2.23 -19.21
CA GLY A 41 11.31 0.97 -19.87
C GLY A 41 10.85 -0.16 -18.93
N ILE A 42 10.51 0.17 -17.68
CA ILE A 42 9.99 -0.79 -16.70
C ILE A 42 8.47 -0.86 -16.84
N ASP A 43 7.93 -2.05 -17.09
CA ASP A 43 6.47 -2.23 -17.18
C ASP A 43 5.80 -1.94 -15.83
N THR A 44 5.07 -0.83 -15.78
CA THR A 44 4.32 -0.38 -14.60
C THR A 44 2.86 -0.82 -14.60
N SER A 45 2.37 -1.41 -15.69
CA SER A 45 0.97 -1.83 -15.86
C SER A 45 0.46 -2.72 -14.70
N PRO A 46 1.23 -3.70 -14.19
CA PRO A 46 0.79 -4.54 -13.07
C PRO A 46 0.59 -3.78 -11.76
N ALA A 47 1.29 -2.66 -11.57
CA ALA A 47 1.25 -1.88 -10.33
C ALA A 47 0.14 -0.81 -10.35
N ARG A 48 -0.17 -0.25 -11.52
CA ARG A 48 -1.13 0.87 -11.66
C ARG A 48 -2.54 0.50 -11.19
N GLY A 49 -3.04 -0.70 -11.47
CA GLY A 49 -4.36 -1.15 -11.01
C GLY A 49 -4.47 -1.16 -9.48
N PRO A 50 -3.72 -2.04 -8.80
CA PRO A 50 -3.76 -2.19 -7.34
C PRO A 50 -3.41 -0.92 -6.56
N LEU A 51 -2.55 -0.06 -7.10
CA LEU A 51 -2.07 1.13 -6.38
C LEU A 51 -2.93 2.38 -6.60
N LEU A 52 -3.58 2.54 -7.77
CA LEU A 52 -4.25 3.78 -8.14
C LEU A 52 -5.76 3.65 -8.34
N HIS A 53 -6.25 2.47 -8.73
CA HIS A 53 -7.61 2.31 -9.25
C HIS A 53 -8.50 1.43 -8.36
N ASP A 54 -7.91 0.44 -7.70
CA ASP A 54 -8.69 -0.48 -6.88
C ASP A 54 -9.34 0.23 -5.71
N ARG A 55 -10.65 -0.01 -5.54
CA ARG A 55 -11.43 0.50 -4.40
C ARG A 55 -11.10 -0.22 -3.09
N GLN A 56 -10.45 -1.39 -3.18
CA GLN A 56 -10.08 -2.22 -2.04
C GLN A 56 -8.57 -2.27 -1.93
N LEU A 57 -8.06 -2.09 -0.71
CA LEU A 57 -6.63 -2.22 -0.43
C LEU A 57 -6.32 -3.65 0.01
N TYR A 58 -5.46 -4.34 -0.73
CA TYR A 58 -4.97 -5.67 -0.39
C TYR A 58 -4.05 -5.59 0.84
N THR A 59 -4.67 -5.66 2.02
CA THR A 59 -3.98 -5.51 3.29
C THR A 59 -3.40 -6.85 3.75
N LYS A 60 -2.13 -6.89 4.13
CA LYS A 60 -1.56 -8.07 4.78
C LYS A 60 -2.13 -8.17 6.20
N TYR A 61 -2.80 -9.29 6.50
CA TYR A 61 -3.28 -9.61 7.85
C TYR A 61 -2.12 -10.08 8.74
N LEU A 62 -1.30 -9.14 9.22
CA LEU A 62 -0.08 -9.45 9.98
C LEU A 62 -0.35 -10.25 11.27
N LEU A 63 -1.46 -10.00 11.95
CA LEU A 63 -1.83 -10.72 13.17
C LEU A 63 -2.14 -12.20 12.93
N ARG A 64 -2.69 -12.54 11.76
CA ARG A 64 -3.02 -13.94 11.39
C ARG A 64 -1.78 -14.75 10.99
N ALA A 65 -0.76 -14.08 10.46
CA ALA A 65 0.54 -14.70 10.16
C ALA A 65 1.37 -14.97 11.43
N GLY A 66 1.23 -14.12 12.45
CA GLY A 66 1.95 -14.27 13.73
C GLY A 66 1.31 -15.25 14.72
N SER A 67 0.03 -15.59 14.57
CA SER A 67 -0.71 -16.39 15.55
C SER A 67 -0.62 -17.91 15.37
N LEU A 68 0.14 -18.43 14.40
CA LEU A 68 0.16 -19.86 14.05
C LEU A 68 -1.27 -20.43 13.98
N GLU A 69 -2.14 -19.91 13.10
CA GLU A 69 -3.29 -20.76 12.70
C GLU A 69 -2.68 -22.04 12.15
N SER A 70 -2.85 -23.13 12.91
CA SER A 70 -2.19 -24.42 12.69
C SER A 70 -2.18 -24.77 11.21
N LYS A 71 -1.00 -25.19 10.72
CA LYS A 71 -0.79 -25.78 9.39
C LYS A 71 -1.70 -27.00 9.11
N SER A 72 -2.56 -27.40 10.05
CA SER A 72 -3.52 -28.49 9.90
C SER A 72 -4.67 -28.22 8.91
N ARG A 73 -4.75 -27.04 8.28
CA ARG A 73 -5.91 -26.67 7.43
C ARG A 73 -5.57 -26.15 6.03
N THR A 74 -4.32 -26.23 5.63
CA THR A 74 -3.88 -25.98 4.25
C THR A 74 -3.22 -27.26 3.79
N GLY A 75 -3.93 -28.11 3.04
CA GLY A 75 -3.47 -29.41 2.57
C GLY A 75 -2.32 -29.35 1.56
N ALA A 76 -1.22 -28.69 1.92
CA ALA A 76 0.08 -28.87 1.32
C ALA A 76 0.72 -30.09 2.01
N ALA A 77 0.32 -31.28 1.56
CA ALA A 77 1.16 -32.46 1.69
C ALA A 77 2.33 -32.30 0.70
N ASP A 78 3.54 -32.62 1.15
CA ASP A 78 4.74 -32.70 0.31
C ASP A 78 4.55 -33.62 -0.91
#